data_AF-A0A8J2JPW0-F1
#
_entry.id   AF-A0A8J2JPW0-F1
#
_cell.length_a   1.000
_cell.length_b   1.000
_cell.length_c   1.000
_cell.angle_alpha   90.00
_cell.angle_beta   90.00
_cell.angle_gamma   90.00
#
_symmetry.space_group_name_H-M   'P 1'
#
loop_
_entity.id
_entity.type
_entity.pdbx_description
1 polymer ?
#
loop_
_entity_poly.entity_id
_entity_poly.type
_entity_poly.pdbx_seq_one_letter_code
_entity_poly.pdbx_strand_id
1 'polypeptide(L)' 'IASGMEYLAQKNVIHGDLATRNVLIFEKHVAKITDFGLSRQLYTCASYTKQSQ' A
#
# COMPACT_ATOMS: atom_id res chain seq x y z
N ILE A 1 -0.51 11.11 2.35
CA ILE A 1 -0.28 9.65 2.43
C ILE A 1 -1.53 8.90 2.87
N ALA A 2 -2.12 9.24 4.03
CA ALA A 2 -3.33 8.57 4.53
C ALA A 2 -4.44 8.42 3.47
N SER A 3 -4.80 9.49 2.74
CA SER A 3 -5.83 9.43 1.68
C SER A 3 -5.48 8.44 0.55
N GLY A 4 -4.20 8.28 0.22
CA GLY A 4 -3.76 7.29 -0.76
C GLY A 4 -3.89 5.85 -0.23
N MET A 5 -3.55 5.62 1.04
CA MET A 5 -3.72 4.31 1.68
C MET A 5 -5.19 3.96 1.89
N GLU A 6 -6.04 4.94 2.19
CA GLU A 6 -7.49 4.79 2.25
C GLU A 6 -8.05 4.38 0.88
N TYR A 7 -7.60 5.01 -0.21
CA TYR A 7 -7.97 4.60 -1.56
C TYR A 7 -7.59 3.14 -1.85
N LEU A 8 -6.38 2.70 -1.46
CA LEU A 8 -5.97 1.30 -1.61
C LEU A 8 -6.87 0.36 -0.81
N ALA A 9 -7.23 0.73 0.43
CA ALA A 9 -8.15 -0.05 1.25
C ALA A 9 -9.53 -0.19 0.60
N GLN A 10 -10.09 0.87 0.03
CA GLN A 10 -11.36 0.84 -0.71
C GLN A 10 -11.30 -0.07 -1.96
N LYS A 11 -10.11 -0.23 -2.55
CA LYS A 11 -9.86 -1.16 -3.66
C LYS A 11 -9.52 -2.58 -3.21
N ASN A 12 -9.60 -2.86 -1.91
CA ASN A 12 -9.19 -4.13 -1.33
C ASN A 12 -7.74 -4.48 -1.68
N VAL A 13 -6.85 -3.48 -1.69
CA VAL A 13 -5.43 -3.64 -1.96
C VAL A 13 -4.63 -3.32 -0.70
N ILE A 14 -3.78 -4.26 -0.29
CA ILE A 14 -2.69 -3.94 0.65
C ILE A 14 -1.44 -3.62 -0.14
N HIS A 15 -0.76 -2.54 0.25
CA HIS A 15 0.55 -2.19 -0.29
C HIS A 15 1.65 -3.20 0.07
N GLY A 16 1.67 -3.67 1.33
CA GLY A 16 2.62 -4.66 1.83
C GLY A 16 3.99 -4.12 2.24
N ASP A 17 4.35 -2.90 1.82
CA ASP A 17 5.66 -2.27 2.08
C ASP A 17 5.57 -0.74 2.08
N LEU A 18 4.70 -0.19 2.91
CA LEU A 18 4.61 1.27 3.05
C LEU A 18 5.79 1.77 3.89
N ALA A 19 6.76 2.39 3.24
CA ALA A 19 7.95 2.99 3.85
C ALA A 19 8.27 4.33 3.20
N THR A 20 9.06 5.18 3.86
CA THR A 20 9.44 6.50 3.34
C THR A 20 10.10 6.44 1.97
N ARG A 21 10.90 5.39 1.69
CA ARG A 21 11.50 5.16 0.36
C ARG A 21 10.47 4.94 -0.76
N ASN A 22 9.29 4.45 -0.40
CA ASN A 22 8.18 4.15 -1.30
C ASN A 22 7.17 5.30 -1.37
N VAL A 23 7.59 6.50 -0.94
CA VAL A 23 6.84 7.74 -1.07
C VAL A 23 7.67 8.73 -1.89
N LEU A 24 7.20 9.04 -3.09
CA LEU A 24 7.83 10.00 -3.98
C LEU A 24 7.22 11.38 -3.76
N ILE A 25 8.07 12.39 -3.63
CA ILE A 25 7.65 13.80 -3.53
C ILE A 25 7.85 14.45 -4.89
N PHE A 26 6.77 15.04 -5.40
CA PHE A 26 6.74 15.80 -6.64
C PHE A 26 6.67 17.30 -6.34
N GLU A 27 6.71 18.10 -7.41
CA GLU A 27 6.44 19.54 -7.34
C GLU A 27 5.13 19.85 -6.61
N LYS A 28 5.04 21.07 -6.06
CA LYS A 28 3.86 21.55 -5.33
C LYS A 28 3.51 20.69 -4.11
N HIS A 29 4.51 20.07 -3.48
CA HIS A 29 4.36 19.25 -2.26
C HIS A 29 3.37 18.08 -2.43
N VAL A 30 3.28 17.52 -3.63
CA VAL A 30 2.42 16.36 -3.91
C VAL A 30 3.19 15.08 -3.62
N ALA A 31 2.67 14.26 -2.70
CA ALA A 31 3.24 12.96 -2.39
C ALA A 31 2.48 11.82 -3.11
N LYS A 32 3.20 10.88 -3.71
CA LYS A 32 2.64 9.68 -4.35
C LYS A 32 3.24 8.42 -3.74
N ILE A 33 2.40 7.41 -3.56
CA ILE A 33 2.78 6.09 -3.06
C ILE A 33 3.28 5.26 -4.26
N THR A 34 4.39 4.56 -4.12
CA THR A 34 5.04 3.77 -5.18
C THR A 34 5.47 2.39 -4.67
N ASP A 35 6.02 1.56 -5.55
CA ASP A 35 6.56 0.23 -5.26
C ASP A 35 5.51 -0.76 -4.73
N PHE A 36 4.65 -1.20 -5.66
CA PHE A 36 3.61 -2.19 -5.41
C PHE A 36 4.12 -3.64 -5.56
N GLY A 37 5.44 -3.88 -5.54
CA GLY A 37 6.03 -5.20 -5.74
C GLY A 37 5.60 -6.26 -4.71
N LEU A 38 5.22 -5.81 -3.51
CA LEU A 38 4.69 -6.65 -2.42
C LEU A 38 3.18 -6.46 -2.20
N SER A 39 2.50 -5.78 -3.11
CA SER A 39 1.07 -5.52 -2.98
C SER A 39 0.23 -6.74 -3.28
N ARG A 40 -0.86 -6.92 -2.55
CA ARG A 40 -1.78 -8.05 -2.69
C ARG A 40 -3.21 -7.56 -2.72
N GLN A 41 -3.99 -8.10 -3.66
CA GLN A 41 -5.41 -7.84 -3.74
C GLN A 41 -6.21 -8.88 -2.96
N LEU A 42 -7.19 -8.41 -2.20
CA LEU A 42 -7.99 -9.21 -1.29
C LEU A 42 -9.25 -9.61 -2.02
N TYR A 43 -9.12 -10.61 -2.88
CA TYR A 43 -10.26 -11.32 -3.40
C TYR A 43 -10.41 -12.61 -2.59
N THR A 44 -11.51 -12.69 -1.85
CA THR A 44 -11.97 -13.82 -1.02
C THR A 44 -11.28 -13.99 0.34
N CYS A 45 -12.11 -14.35 1.33
CA CYS A 45 -11.82 -14.52 2.75
C CYS A 45 -10.56 -15.36 3.00
N ALA A 46 -9.41 -14.72 3.13
CA ALA A 46 -8.20 -15.35 3.63
C ALA A 46 -7.64 -14.47 4.74
N SER A 47 -7.87 -14.90 5.97
CA SER A 47 -7.24 -14.42 7.19
C SER A 47 -5.75 -14.15 6.96
N TYR A 48 -5.30 -12.93 7.25
CA TYR A 48 -3.87 -12.61 7.28
C TYR A 48 -3.21 -13.45 8.36
N THR A 49 -2.56 -14.52 7.97
CA THR A 49 -1.65 -15.25 8.83
C THR A 49 -0.25 -14.77 8.48
N LYS A 50 0.39 -14.08 9.44
CA LYS A 50 1.80 -13.74 9.33
C LYS A 50 2.58 -15.05 9.47
N GLN A 51 3.03 -15.62 8.35
CA GLN A 51 4.01 -16.70 8.41
C GLN A 51 5.32 -16.09 8.91
N SER A 52 5.66 -16.43 10.15
CA SER A 52 6.93 -16.06 10.76
C SER A 52 7.98 -16.99 10.14
N GLN A 53 8.97 -16.41 9.48
CA GLN A 53 10.16 -17.12 9.02
C GLN A 53 11.18 -17.20 10.15
#